data_AF-A0A534Y868-F1
#
_entry.id   AF-A0A534Y868-F1
#
_cell.length_a   1.000
_cell.length_b   1.000
_cell.length_c   1.000
_cell.angle_alpha   90.00
_cell.angle_beta   90.00
_cell.angle_gamma   90.00
#
_symmetry.space_group_name_H-M   'P 1'
#
loop_
_entity.id
_entity.type
_entity.pdbx_description
1 polymer ?
#
loop_
_entity_poly.entity_id
_entity_poly.type
_entity_poly.pdbx_seq_one_letter_code
_entity_poly.pdbx_strand_id
1 'polypeptide(L)'
;MSDRQPMRSASQVTLKTVFTVCFGVLAVVALVYFVLRTQFAMTLALGAALIAVALNHVVEALGRRGVRRRGAVLAVVFGLLAFGAGLSFLIVPPLVSQAKAFIADAPSLWDRLRHTSLFLMLDARFDLSEQLKQAVPTAAGAVAPVLLAIGGALSTIGALVTLVLLAIFMLLFGGDLIKAALAEASSHVNRERYQRVALAIYRSVGGYVGGVLAICSINA
;
A
#
# COMPACT_ATOMS: atom_id res chain seq x y z
N MET A 1 48.32 -58.80 15.19
CA MET A 1 47.09 -58.08 15.60
C MET A 1 47.17 -56.69 14.99
N SER A 2 46.28 -56.36 14.05
CA SER A 2 46.32 -55.12 13.28
C SER A 2 45.57 -54.03 14.05
N ASP A 3 46.32 -53.05 14.57
CA ASP A 3 45.78 -51.88 15.25
C ASP A 3 45.12 -50.95 14.22
N ARG A 4 43.79 -50.95 14.17
CA ARG A 4 43.02 -49.97 13.40
C ARG A 4 42.86 -48.71 14.25
N GLN A 5 43.71 -47.71 14.03
CA GLN A 5 43.44 -46.38 14.57
C GLN A 5 42.23 -45.76 13.85
N PRO A 6 41.19 -45.29 14.58
CA PRO A 6 40.06 -44.63 13.95
C PRO A 6 40.47 -43.25 13.46
N MET A 7 40.41 -43.04 12.14
CA MET A 7 40.55 -41.72 11.52
C MET A 7 39.41 -40.82 12.04
N ARG A 8 39.72 -39.91 12.96
CA ARG A 8 38.81 -38.84 13.37
C ARG A 8 38.68 -37.87 12.20
N SER A 9 37.55 -37.92 11.48
CA SER A 9 37.21 -36.91 10.46
C SER A 9 37.26 -35.51 11.07
N ALA A 10 38.25 -34.73 10.68
CA ALA A 10 38.31 -33.31 10.99
C ALA A 10 37.11 -32.62 10.33
N SER A 11 36.33 -31.91 11.15
CA SER A 11 35.14 -31.17 10.71
C SER A 11 35.50 -30.19 9.58
N GLN A 12 34.97 -30.43 8.37
CA GLN A 12 35.20 -29.61 7.17
C GLN A 12 34.43 -28.27 7.16
N VAL A 13 33.61 -28.01 8.19
CA VAL A 13 32.88 -26.75 8.31
C VAL A 13 33.64 -25.78 9.21
N THR A 14 34.43 -24.91 8.58
CA THR A 14 35.03 -23.76 9.25
C THR A 14 33.93 -22.89 9.86
N LEU A 15 34.08 -22.47 11.12
CA LEU A 15 33.08 -21.66 11.85
C LEU A 15 32.65 -20.40 11.07
N LYS A 16 33.57 -19.82 10.29
CA LYS A 16 33.32 -18.70 9.37
C LYS A 16 32.29 -19.02 8.30
N THR A 17 32.32 -20.22 7.73
CA THR A 17 31.34 -20.67 6.72
C THR A 17 29.97 -20.83 7.35
N VAL A 18 29.89 -21.46 8.53
CA VAL A 18 28.64 -21.63 9.27
C VAL A 18 28.04 -20.27 9.63
N PHE A 19 28.84 -19.33 10.14
CA PHE A 19 28.38 -17.99 10.49
C PHE A 19 27.92 -17.19 9.25
N THR A 20 28.67 -17.25 8.15
CA THR A 20 28.31 -16.56 6.90
C THR A 20 27.01 -17.11 6.31
N VAL A 21 26.83 -18.43 6.32
CA VAL A 21 25.61 -19.08 5.84
C VAL A 21 24.43 -18.75 6.76
N CYS A 22 24.59 -18.84 8.09
CA CYS A 22 23.53 -18.46 9.05
C CYS A 22 23.13 -16.99 8.88
N PHE A 23 24.10 -16.08 8.80
CA PHE A 23 23.82 -14.66 8.60
C PHE A 23 23.16 -14.40 7.25
N GLY A 24 23.60 -15.09 6.19
CA GLY A 24 22.97 -15.02 4.86
C GLY A 24 21.52 -15.47 4.90
N VAL A 25 21.22 -16.60 5.54
CA VAL A 25 19.85 -17.11 5.71
C VAL A 25 19.00 -16.13 6.52
N LEU A 26 19.52 -15.63 7.64
CA LEU A 26 18.81 -14.63 8.46
C LEU A 26 18.55 -13.34 7.67
N ALA A 27 19.51 -12.85 6.88
CA ALA A 27 19.34 -11.67 6.04
C ALA A 27 18.25 -11.88 4.99
N VAL A 28 18.22 -13.04 4.33
CA VAL A 28 17.17 -13.38 3.35
C VAL A 28 15.79 -13.48 4.02
N VAL A 29 15.70 -14.16 5.17
CA VAL A 29 14.44 -14.26 5.93
C VAL A 29 13.95 -12.88 6.38
N ALA A 30 14.85 -12.04 6.89
CA ALA A 30 14.53 -10.67 7.27
C ALA A 30 14.05 -9.84 6.07
N LEU A 31 14.68 -9.97 4.91
CA LEU A 31 14.27 -9.30 3.68
C LEU A 31 12.89 -9.76 3.22
N VAL A 32 12.63 -11.07 3.18
CA VAL A 32 11.32 -11.62 2.81
C VAL A 32 10.25 -11.14 3.79
N TYR A 33 10.53 -11.19 5.09
CA TYR A 33 9.61 -10.72 6.11
C TYR A 33 9.33 -9.21 5.97
N PHE A 34 10.36 -8.41 5.70
CA PHE A 34 10.24 -6.98 5.44
C PHE A 34 9.34 -6.69 4.23
N VAL A 35 9.56 -7.40 3.11
CA VAL A 35 8.75 -7.26 1.88
C VAL A 35 7.30 -7.63 2.16
N LEU A 36 7.06 -8.79 2.80
CA LEU A 36 5.71 -9.26 3.11
C LEU A 36 4.95 -8.34 4.07
N ARG A 37 5.65 -7.73 5.03
CA ARG A 37 5.04 -6.77 5.97
C ARG A 37 4.81 -5.38 5.37
N THR A 38 5.55 -5.02 4.32
CA THR A 38 5.54 -3.67 3.72
C THR A 38 4.86 -3.65 2.35
N GLN A 39 4.19 -4.75 1.94
CA GLN A 39 3.56 -4.87 0.62
C GLN A 39 2.62 -3.71 0.29
N PHE A 40 1.79 -3.29 1.24
CA PHE A 40 0.85 -2.19 1.04
C PHE A 40 1.57 -0.87 0.74
N ALA A 41 2.58 -0.53 1.54
CA ALA A 41 3.38 0.68 1.32
C ALA A 41 4.18 0.63 0.01
N MET A 42 4.73 -0.53 -0.35
CA MET A 42 5.40 -0.72 -1.65
C MET A 42 4.42 -0.55 -2.82
N THR A 43 3.20 -1.07 -2.69
CA THR A 43 2.16 -0.93 -3.72
C THR A 43 1.75 0.53 -3.88
N LEU A 44 1.56 1.25 -2.79
CA LEU A 44 1.30 2.70 -2.81
C LEU A 44 2.47 3.48 -3.44
N ALA A 45 3.71 3.15 -3.08
CA ALA A 45 4.90 3.79 -3.64
C ALA A 45 5.06 3.55 -5.14
N LEU A 46 4.82 2.32 -5.58
CA LEU A 46 4.84 1.98 -7.00
C LEU A 46 3.72 2.71 -7.75
N GLY A 47 2.49 2.65 -7.24
CA GLY A 47 1.35 3.36 -7.82
C GLY A 47 1.60 4.87 -7.92
N ALA A 48 2.11 5.47 -6.86
CA ALA A 48 2.49 6.88 -6.81
C ALA A 48 3.58 7.23 -7.83
N ALA A 49 4.61 6.39 -7.98
CA ALA A 49 5.66 6.59 -8.97
C ALA A 49 5.09 6.53 -10.40
N LEU A 50 4.19 5.58 -10.70
CA LEU A 50 3.52 5.51 -12.00
C LEU A 50 2.67 6.76 -12.28
N ILE A 51 1.91 7.23 -11.29
CA ILE A 51 1.14 8.47 -11.39
C ILE A 51 2.08 9.66 -11.63
N ALA A 52 3.19 9.75 -10.90
CA ALA A 52 4.17 10.84 -11.07
C ALA A 52 4.77 10.86 -12.49
N VAL A 53 5.06 9.69 -13.08
CA VAL A 53 5.50 9.58 -14.47
C VAL A 53 4.44 10.17 -15.42
N ALA A 54 3.17 9.81 -15.22
CA ALA A 54 2.07 10.33 -16.03
C ALA A 54 1.89 11.85 -15.86
N LEU A 55 1.95 12.35 -14.62
CA LEU A 55 1.85 13.77 -14.31
C LEU A 55 3.01 14.58 -14.91
N ASN A 56 4.21 14.02 -15.00
CA ASN A 56 5.31 14.72 -15.67
C ASN A 56 5.03 14.95 -17.16
N HIS A 57 4.31 14.05 -17.84
CA HIS A 57 3.88 14.31 -19.22
C HIS A 57 2.93 15.50 -19.31
N VAL A 58 2.07 15.68 -18.30
CA VAL A 58 1.20 16.87 -18.17
C VAL A 58 2.05 18.13 -17.94
N VAL A 59 3.06 18.08 -17.07
CA VAL A 59 4.01 19.18 -16.86
C VAL A 59 4.72 19.56 -18.17
N GLU A 60 5.18 18.58 -18.95
CA GLU A 60 5.80 18.80 -20.26
C GLU A 60 4.83 19.36 -21.30
N ALA A 61 3.57 18.91 -21.31
CA ALA A 61 2.52 19.46 -22.15
C ALA A 61 2.22 20.94 -21.82
N LEU A 62 2.19 21.32 -20.53
CA LEU A 62 2.08 22.70 -20.09
C LEU A 62 3.33 23.52 -20.50
N GLY A 63 4.52 22.92 -20.39
CA GLY A 63 5.77 23.53 -20.85
C GLY A 63 5.75 23.87 -22.34
N ARG A 64 5.23 22.97 -23.18
CA ARG A 64 5.03 23.20 -24.62
C ARG A 64 4.07 24.36 -24.93
N ARG A 65 3.19 24.72 -23.99
CA ARG A 65 2.29 25.89 -24.09
C ARG A 65 2.92 27.18 -23.57
N GLY A 66 4.23 27.20 -23.28
CA GLY A 66 4.96 28.39 -22.85
C GLY A 66 5.05 28.59 -21.33
N VAL A 67 4.51 27.68 -20.52
CA VAL A 67 4.60 27.76 -19.07
C VAL A 67 6.00 27.36 -18.60
N ARG A 68 6.65 28.20 -17.79
CA ARG A 68 7.95 27.85 -17.19
C ARG A 68 7.79 26.59 -16.35
N ARG A 69 8.77 25.67 -16.41
CA ARG A 69 8.72 24.36 -15.71
C ARG A 69 8.24 24.44 -14.25
N ARG A 70 8.72 25.44 -13.50
CA ARG A 70 8.30 25.67 -12.10
C ARG A 70 6.80 25.95 -11.97
N GLY A 71 6.23 26.77 -12.86
CA GLY A 71 4.80 27.06 -12.88
C GLY A 71 3.96 25.85 -13.29
N ALA A 72 4.44 25.06 -14.25
CA ALA A 72 3.78 23.83 -14.68
C ALA A 72 3.75 22.77 -13.55
N VAL A 73 4.86 22.59 -12.82
CA VAL A 73 4.92 21.70 -11.65
C VAL A 73 3.97 22.19 -10.55
N LEU A 74 3.99 23.48 -10.22
CA LEU A 74 3.08 24.05 -9.21
C LEU A 74 1.62 23.84 -9.58
N ALA A 75 1.23 24.13 -10.83
CA ALA A 75 -0.13 23.93 -11.30
C ALA A 75 -0.59 22.47 -11.15
N VAL A 76 0.27 21.51 -11.51
CA VAL A 76 -0.02 20.08 -11.38
C VAL A 76 -0.12 19.66 -9.91
N VAL A 77 0.78 20.15 -9.05
CA VAL A 77 0.76 19.85 -7.60
C VAL A 77 -0.51 20.40 -6.95
N PHE A 78 -0.85 21.67 -7.19
CA PHE A 78 -2.09 22.26 -6.69
C PHE A 78 -3.33 21.55 -7.24
N GLY A 79 -3.30 21.16 -8.52
CA GLY A 79 -4.36 20.36 -9.12
C GLY A 79 -4.54 19.01 -8.43
N LEU A 80 -3.45 18.31 -8.09
CA LEU A 80 -3.51 17.02 -7.41
C LEU A 80 -3.98 17.16 -5.96
N LEU A 81 -3.55 18.21 -5.26
CA LEU A 81 -4.05 18.54 -3.92
C LEU A 81 -5.55 18.86 -3.94
N ALA A 82 -5.99 19.70 -4.88
CA ALA A 82 -7.40 20.04 -5.05
C ALA A 82 -8.23 18.80 -5.40
N PHE A 83 -7.72 17.93 -6.27
CA PHE A 83 -8.36 16.66 -6.59
C PHE A 83 -8.47 15.75 -5.37
N GLY A 84 -7.39 15.55 -4.61
CA GLY A 84 -7.42 14.73 -3.40
C GLY A 84 -8.35 15.28 -2.32
N ALA A 85 -8.36 16.61 -2.13
CA ALA A 85 -9.24 17.29 -1.19
C ALA A 85 -10.71 17.18 -1.63
N GLY A 86 -11.00 17.41 -2.90
CA GLY A 86 -12.34 17.30 -3.48
C GLY A 86 -12.87 15.87 -3.39
N LEU A 87 -12.04 14.87 -3.68
CA LEU A 87 -12.42 13.47 -3.59
C LEU A 87 -12.66 13.04 -2.14
N SER A 88 -11.82 13.49 -1.20
CA SER A 88 -12.05 13.31 0.24
C SER A 88 -13.35 13.98 0.69
N PHE A 89 -13.61 15.21 0.24
CA PHE A 89 -14.84 15.93 0.55
C PHE A 89 -16.09 15.26 -0.02
N LEU A 90 -15.98 14.57 -1.16
CA LEU A 90 -17.10 13.83 -1.74
C LEU A 90 -17.36 12.50 -1.03
N ILE A 91 -16.32 11.83 -0.56
CA ILE A 91 -16.40 10.48 0.03
C ILE A 91 -16.66 10.52 1.54
N VAL A 92 -16.09 11.48 2.28
CA VAL A 92 -16.20 11.55 3.74
C VAL A 92 -17.65 11.74 4.23
N PRO A 93 -18.45 12.70 3.71
CA PRO A 93 -19.83 12.90 4.17
C PRO A 93 -20.74 11.66 4.04
N PRO A 94 -20.82 10.97 2.88
CA PRO A 94 -21.65 9.78 2.76
C PRO A 94 -21.18 8.68 3.71
N LEU A 95 -19.86 8.48 3.88
CA LEU A 95 -19.33 7.51 4.85
C LEU A 95 -19.75 7.81 6.29
N VAL A 96 -19.64 9.08 6.71
CA VAL A 96 -20.05 9.50 8.06
C VAL A 96 -21.56 9.32 8.25
N SER A 97 -22.37 9.67 7.23
CA SER A 97 -23.82 9.50 7.30
C SER A 97 -24.23 8.02 7.35
N GLN A 98 -23.60 7.16 6.55
CA GLN A 98 -23.83 5.72 6.54
C GLN A 98 -23.40 5.08 7.86
N ALA A 99 -22.27 5.50 8.41
CA ALA A 99 -21.82 5.03 9.72
C ALA A 99 -22.81 5.44 10.82
N LYS A 100 -23.30 6.69 10.81
CA LYS A 100 -24.32 7.16 11.77
C LYS A 100 -25.64 6.40 11.65
N ALA A 101 -26.12 6.18 10.42
CA ALA A 101 -27.34 5.41 10.16
C ALA A 101 -27.18 3.95 10.64
N PHE A 102 -26.03 3.34 10.38
CA PHE A 102 -25.75 1.98 10.83
C PHE A 102 -25.69 1.87 12.37
N ILE A 103 -25.11 2.85 13.08
CA ILE A 103 -25.19 2.92 14.56
C ILE A 103 -26.64 3.03 15.03
N ALA A 104 -27.45 3.86 14.37
CA ALA A 104 -28.84 4.09 14.73
C ALA A 104 -29.71 2.84 14.49
N ASP A 105 -29.44 2.08 13.42
CA ASP A 105 -30.20 0.88 13.05
C ASP A 105 -29.69 -0.39 13.75
N ALA A 106 -28.49 -0.37 14.33
CA ALA A 106 -27.87 -1.52 15.00
C ALA A 106 -28.75 -2.21 16.07
N PRO A 107 -29.48 -1.49 16.95
CA PRO A 107 -30.38 -2.12 17.92
C PRO A 107 -31.50 -2.92 17.24
N SER A 108 -32.07 -2.36 16.17
CA SER A 108 -33.16 -3.00 15.43
C SER A 108 -32.69 -4.23 14.64
N LEU A 109 -31.45 -4.21 14.12
CA LEU A 109 -30.80 -5.35 13.49
C LEU A 109 -30.55 -6.46 14.52
N TRP A 110 -30.14 -6.09 15.72
CA TRP A 110 -29.93 -7.02 16.83
C TRP A 110 -31.22 -7.70 17.29
N ASP A 111 -32.32 -6.95 17.38
CA ASP A 111 -33.63 -7.50 17.73
C ASP A 111 -34.16 -8.48 16.67
N ARG A 112 -33.96 -8.17 15.38
CA ARG A 112 -34.30 -9.08 14.27
C ARG A 112 -33.49 -10.37 14.30
N LEU A 113 -32.18 -10.27 14.59
CA LEU A 113 -31.29 -11.43 14.72
C LEU A 113 -31.72 -12.35 15.85
N ARG A 114 -32.06 -11.80 17.03
CA ARG A 114 -32.52 -12.57 18.19
C ARG A 114 -33.83 -13.31 17.97
N HIS A 115 -34.65 -12.89 17.01
CA HIS A 115 -35.93 -13.52 16.69
C HIS A 115 -35.84 -14.51 15.52
N THR A 116 -34.65 -14.73 14.96
CA THR A 116 -34.45 -15.68 13.88
C THR A 116 -34.40 -17.11 14.44
N SER A 117 -35.07 -18.07 13.78
CA SER A 117 -35.15 -19.48 14.21
C SER A 117 -33.78 -20.14 14.41
N LEU A 118 -32.79 -19.77 13.60
CA LEU A 118 -31.40 -20.20 13.76
C LEU A 118 -30.77 -19.70 15.07
N PHE A 119 -31.02 -18.44 15.44
CA PHE A 119 -30.47 -17.88 16.67
C PHE A 119 -31.09 -18.56 17.89
N LEU A 120 -32.41 -18.77 17.88
CA LEU A 120 -33.12 -19.48 18.96
C LEU A 120 -32.64 -20.93 19.12
N MET A 121 -32.39 -21.65 18.02
CA MET A 121 -31.84 -23.03 18.09
C MET A 121 -30.42 -23.08 18.64
N LEU A 122 -29.58 -22.10 18.31
CA LEU A 122 -28.20 -22.03 18.78
C LEU A 122 -28.13 -21.55 20.24
N ASP A 123 -28.95 -20.59 20.62
CA ASP A 123 -29.02 -20.06 21.98
C ASP A 123 -29.47 -21.16 22.96
N ALA A 124 -30.48 -21.94 22.60
CA ALA A 124 -30.97 -23.06 23.42
C ALA A 124 -29.93 -24.17 23.64
N ARG A 125 -28.85 -24.23 22.86
CA ARG A 125 -27.79 -25.25 22.97
C ARG A 125 -26.50 -24.74 23.59
N PHE A 126 -26.23 -23.44 23.51
CA PHE A 126 -24.92 -22.86 23.87
C PHE A 126 -25.01 -21.62 24.78
N ASP A 127 -26.20 -21.20 25.20
CA ASP A 127 -26.44 -20.00 26.02
C ASP A 127 -25.70 -18.75 25.47
N LEU A 128 -25.79 -18.57 24.15
CA LEU A 128 -25.14 -17.48 23.43
C LEU A 128 -25.57 -16.11 23.96
N SER A 129 -26.82 -15.98 24.39
CA SER A 129 -27.39 -14.77 24.99
C SER A 129 -26.64 -14.34 26.25
N GLU A 130 -26.15 -15.28 27.06
CA GLU A 130 -25.44 -14.97 28.30
C GLU A 130 -23.97 -14.67 28.04
N GLN A 131 -23.31 -15.45 27.17
CA GLN A 131 -21.93 -15.20 26.75
C GLN A 131 -21.79 -13.88 26.01
N LEU A 132 -22.76 -13.52 25.16
CA LEU A 132 -22.75 -12.22 24.48
C LEU A 132 -23.09 -11.07 25.43
N LYS A 133 -23.97 -11.24 26.43
CA LYS A 133 -24.17 -10.20 27.47
C LYS A 133 -22.89 -9.91 28.28
N GLN A 134 -22.06 -10.92 28.51
CA GLN A 134 -20.78 -10.78 29.21
C GLN A 134 -19.66 -10.26 28.29
N ALA A 135 -19.63 -10.67 27.01
CA ALA A 135 -18.65 -10.21 26.03
C ALA A 135 -18.97 -8.83 25.42
N VAL A 136 -20.25 -8.44 25.45
CA VAL A 136 -20.77 -7.20 24.91
C VAL A 136 -21.39 -6.40 26.05
N PRO A 137 -20.59 -5.62 26.81
CA PRO A 137 -21.18 -4.46 27.49
C PRO A 137 -21.89 -3.67 26.39
N THR A 138 -23.18 -3.43 26.57
CA THR A 138 -24.21 -3.11 25.56
C THR A 138 -23.88 -2.00 24.54
N ALA A 139 -22.79 -1.26 24.71
CA ALA A 139 -22.23 -0.35 23.73
C ALA A 139 -21.26 -1.01 22.71
N ALA A 140 -20.47 -2.02 23.09
CA ALA A 140 -19.29 -2.49 22.34
C ALA A 140 -19.58 -3.36 21.10
N GLY A 141 -20.66 -4.15 21.12
CA GLY A 141 -20.96 -5.13 20.05
C GLY A 141 -21.70 -4.51 18.86
N ALA A 142 -22.54 -3.50 19.12
CA ALA A 142 -23.18 -2.69 18.07
C ALA A 142 -22.18 -1.71 17.43
N VAL A 143 -21.22 -1.18 18.20
CA VAL A 143 -20.20 -0.26 17.67
C VAL A 143 -19.02 -0.97 16.98
N ALA A 144 -18.75 -2.26 17.24
CA ALA A 144 -17.65 -2.96 16.58
C ALA A 144 -17.73 -2.97 15.04
N PRO A 145 -18.85 -3.37 14.40
CA PRO A 145 -18.96 -3.32 12.94
C PRO A 145 -18.95 -1.89 12.39
N VAL A 146 -19.46 -0.92 13.16
CA VAL A 146 -19.37 0.51 12.84
C VAL A 146 -17.91 0.97 12.84
N LEU A 147 -17.14 0.63 13.89
CA LEU A 147 -15.73 0.98 14.02
C LEU A 147 -14.89 0.34 12.92
N LEU A 148 -15.21 -0.89 12.53
CA LEU A 148 -14.56 -1.57 11.40
C LEU A 148 -14.89 -0.89 10.07
N ALA A 149 -16.15 -0.52 9.83
CA ALA A 149 -16.55 0.19 8.61
C ALA A 149 -15.95 1.60 8.54
N ILE A 150 -16.01 2.38 9.62
CA ILE A 150 -15.37 3.69 9.73
C ILE A 150 -13.85 3.54 9.58
N GLY A 151 -13.25 2.55 10.26
CA GLY A 151 -11.82 2.27 10.20
C GLY A 151 -11.36 1.91 8.79
N GLY A 152 -12.12 1.04 8.10
CA GLY A 152 -11.88 0.70 6.70
C GLY A 152 -11.99 1.92 5.80
N ALA A 153 -13.04 2.72 5.95
CA ALA A 153 -13.25 3.89 5.10
C ALA A 153 -12.20 5.00 5.36
N LEU A 154 -11.88 5.26 6.62
CA LEU A 154 -10.82 6.19 7.00
C LEU A 154 -9.45 5.69 6.51
N SER A 155 -9.21 4.38 6.53
CA SER A 155 -7.99 3.79 5.95
C SER A 155 -7.93 3.98 4.43
N THR A 156 -9.06 3.90 3.70
CA THR A 156 -9.08 4.16 2.25
C THR A 156 -8.82 5.62 1.92
N ILE A 157 -9.39 6.56 2.68
CA ILE A 157 -9.12 7.99 2.52
C ILE A 157 -7.67 8.29 2.85
N GLY A 158 -7.17 7.74 3.97
CA GLY A 158 -5.76 7.84 4.34
C GLY A 158 -4.85 7.33 3.23
N ALA A 159 -5.16 6.16 2.66
CA ALA A 159 -4.42 5.59 1.54
C ALA A 159 -4.46 6.47 0.28
N LEU A 160 -5.61 7.05 -0.06
CA LEU A 160 -5.75 7.99 -1.18
C LEU A 160 -4.94 9.27 -0.97
N VAL A 161 -5.01 9.86 0.23
CA VAL A 161 -4.21 11.03 0.61
C VAL A 161 -2.73 10.69 0.57
N THR A 162 -2.32 9.56 1.15
CA THR A 162 -0.93 9.08 1.09
C THR A 162 -0.48 8.85 -0.35
N LEU A 163 -1.32 8.26 -1.21
CA LEU A 163 -1.03 8.05 -2.62
C LEU A 163 -0.78 9.38 -3.35
N VAL A 164 -1.65 10.37 -3.13
CA VAL A 164 -1.52 11.73 -3.69
C VAL A 164 -0.23 12.39 -3.21
N LEU A 165 0.05 12.36 -1.91
CA LEU A 165 1.27 12.94 -1.35
C LEU A 165 2.53 12.26 -1.89
N LEU A 166 2.51 10.94 -2.00
CA LEU A 166 3.64 10.17 -2.50
C LEU A 166 3.83 10.39 -4.01
N ALA A 167 2.74 10.60 -4.76
CA ALA A 167 2.82 10.99 -6.17
C ALA A 167 3.43 12.37 -6.34
N ILE A 168 3.07 13.34 -5.48
CA ILE A 168 3.71 14.67 -5.43
C ILE A 168 5.20 14.52 -5.11
N PHE A 169 5.53 13.74 -4.08
CA PHE A 169 6.92 13.49 -3.69
C PHE A 169 7.73 12.86 -4.83
N MET A 170 7.18 11.85 -5.51
CA MET A 170 7.82 11.22 -6.67
C MET A 170 7.92 12.16 -7.87
N LEU A 171 6.96 13.04 -8.08
CA LEU A 171 7.01 14.04 -9.15
C LEU A 171 8.13 15.07 -8.90
N LEU A 172 8.32 15.48 -7.65
CA LEU A 172 9.34 16.47 -7.28
C LEU A 172 10.74 15.86 -7.17
N PHE A 173 10.86 14.71 -6.51
CA PHE A 173 12.15 14.14 -6.07
C PHE A 173 12.48 12.79 -6.70
N GLY A 174 11.53 12.14 -7.39
CA GLY A 174 11.71 10.77 -7.89
C GLY A 174 12.88 10.62 -8.86
N GLY A 175 13.16 11.64 -9.68
CA GLY A 175 14.32 11.65 -10.56
C GLY A 175 15.65 11.60 -9.81
N ASP A 176 15.77 12.29 -8.68
CA ASP A 176 17.00 12.31 -7.88
C ASP A 176 17.11 11.05 -7.01
N LEU A 177 15.98 10.53 -6.52
CA LEU A 177 15.93 9.24 -5.83
C LEU A 177 16.41 8.09 -6.73
N ILE A 178 15.95 8.05 -7.99
CA ILE A 178 16.38 7.04 -8.96
C ILE A 178 17.88 7.18 -9.23
N LYS A 179 18.39 8.40 -9.41
CA LYS A 179 19.83 8.63 -9.63
C LYS A 179 20.67 8.17 -8.45
N ALA A 180 20.25 8.48 -7.22
CA ALA A 180 20.93 8.07 -6.00
C ALA A 180 20.92 6.54 -5.86
N ALA A 181 19.77 5.90 -6.08
CA ALA A 181 19.66 4.43 -6.07
C ALA A 181 20.55 3.77 -7.14
N LEU A 182 20.60 4.34 -8.36
CA LEU A 182 21.49 3.86 -9.41
C LEU A 182 22.95 4.07 -9.07
N ALA A 183 23.29 5.16 -8.38
CA ALA A 183 24.64 5.45 -7.96
C ALA A 183 25.15 4.41 -6.96
N GLU A 184 24.31 4.00 -6.02
CA GLU A 184 24.61 3.01 -4.97
C GLU A 184 24.62 1.56 -5.52
N ALA A 185 23.62 1.21 -6.34
CA ALA A 185 23.44 -0.17 -6.81
C ALA A 185 24.34 -0.55 -8.00
N SER A 186 24.84 0.43 -8.76
CA SER A 186 25.59 0.17 -9.99
C SER A 186 27.09 0.45 -9.80
N SER A 187 27.93 -0.57 -10.03
CA SER A 187 29.33 -0.33 -10.39
C SER A 187 29.39 0.58 -11.63
N HIS A 188 30.35 1.51 -11.67
CA HIS A 188 30.47 2.57 -12.69
C HIS A 188 30.33 2.09 -14.15
N VAL A 189 30.69 0.83 -14.42
CA VAL A 189 30.72 0.22 -15.77
C VAL A 189 29.34 0.10 -16.43
N ASN A 190 28.24 -0.04 -15.68
CA ASN A 190 26.91 -0.31 -16.27
C ASN A 190 25.89 0.85 -16.16
N ARG A 191 26.29 2.03 -15.63
CA ARG A 191 25.36 3.14 -15.37
C ARG A 191 24.61 3.61 -16.61
N GLU A 192 25.28 3.74 -17.76
CA GLU A 192 24.64 4.16 -19.02
C GLU A 192 23.60 3.17 -19.53
N ARG A 193 23.82 1.87 -19.32
CA ARG A 193 22.88 0.84 -19.72
C ARG A 193 21.61 0.89 -18.86
N TYR A 194 21.77 1.02 -17.54
CA TYR A 194 20.64 1.14 -16.63
C TYR A 194 19.85 2.45 -16.83
N GLN A 195 20.53 3.58 -17.06
CA GLN A 195 19.85 4.85 -17.35
C GLN A 195 19.02 4.77 -18.64
N ARG A 196 19.54 4.13 -19.70
CA ARG A 196 18.79 3.94 -20.95
C ARG A 196 17.54 3.08 -20.74
N VAL A 197 17.65 1.97 -20.01
CA VAL A 197 16.50 1.12 -19.69
C VAL A 197 15.47 1.87 -18.84
N ALA A 198 15.91 2.59 -17.81
CA ALA A 198 15.03 3.39 -16.97
C ALA A 198 14.27 4.46 -17.78
N LEU A 199 14.96 5.17 -18.68
CA LEU A 199 14.34 6.13 -19.59
C LEU A 199 13.35 5.48 -20.56
N ALA A 200 13.65 4.28 -21.06
CA ALA A 200 12.76 3.54 -21.94
C ALA A 200 11.48 3.09 -21.21
N ILE A 201 11.61 2.57 -19.99
CA ILE A 201 10.47 2.22 -19.12
C ILE A 201 9.64 3.48 -18.84
N TYR A 202 10.28 4.57 -18.46
CA TYR A 202 9.64 5.84 -18.16
C TYR A 202 8.75 6.33 -19.32
N ARG A 203 9.30 6.35 -20.54
CA ARG A 203 8.57 6.75 -21.75
C ARG A 203 7.43 5.79 -22.07
N SER A 204 7.64 4.48 -21.93
CA SER A 204 6.63 3.46 -22.26
C SER A 204 5.45 3.50 -21.28
N VAL A 205 5.73 3.58 -19.98
CA VAL A 205 4.72 3.71 -18.93
C VAL A 205 3.95 5.03 -19.09
N GLY A 206 4.66 6.13 -19.31
CA GLY A 206 4.05 7.43 -19.52
C GLY A 206 3.11 7.48 -20.72
N GLY A 207 3.53 6.92 -21.85
CA GLY A 207 2.70 6.79 -23.05
C GLY A 207 1.47 5.91 -22.82
N TYR A 208 1.63 4.77 -22.13
CA TYR A 208 0.52 3.88 -21.80
C TYR A 208 -0.51 4.54 -20.89
N VAL A 209 -0.08 5.16 -19.78
CA VAL A 209 -0.99 5.84 -18.85
C VAL A 209 -1.68 7.03 -19.54
N GLY A 210 -0.95 7.79 -20.36
CA GLY A 210 -1.54 8.85 -21.19
C GLY A 210 -2.63 8.31 -22.13
N GLY A 211 -2.39 7.17 -22.76
CA GLY A 211 -3.38 6.49 -23.60
C GLY A 211 -4.62 6.04 -22.83
N VAL A 212 -4.44 5.40 -21.67
CA VAL A 212 -5.56 4.97 -20.81
C VAL A 212 -6.39 6.17 -20.36
N LEU A 213 -5.75 7.27 -19.93
CA LEU A 213 -6.48 8.48 -19.52
C LEU A 213 -7.27 9.10 -20.68
N ALA A 214 -6.71 9.10 -21.90
CA ALA A 214 -7.43 9.57 -23.08
C ALA A 214 -8.68 8.72 -23.37
N ILE A 215 -8.56 7.39 -23.28
CA ILE A 215 -9.69 6.47 -23.45
C ILE A 215 -10.75 6.73 -22.37
N CYS A 216 -10.35 6.83 -21.10
CA CYS A 216 -11.25 7.11 -20.00
C CYS A 216 -11.98 8.45 -20.17
N SER A 217 -11.32 9.48 -20.70
CA SER A 217 -11.95 10.79 -20.93
C SER A 217 -12.96 10.81 -22.07
N ILE A 218 -12.84 9.90 -23.04
CA ILE A 218 -13.82 9.73 -24.12
C ILE A 218 -15.02 8.91 -23.65
N ASN A 219 -14.79 7.98 -22.72
CA ASN A 219 -15.81 7.05 -22.22
C ASN A 219 -16.55 7.54 -20.95
N ALA A 220 -16.07 8.61 -20.30
CA ALA A 220 -16.68 9.21 -19.12
C ALA A 220 -17.70 10.29 -19.53
#